data_AF-A0A090ETE3-F1
#
_entry.id   AF-A0A090ETE3-F1
#
_cell.length_a   1.000
_cell.length_b   1.000
_cell.length_c   1.000
_cell.angle_alpha   90.00
_cell.angle_beta   90.00
_cell.angle_gamma   90.00
#
_symmetry.space_group_name_H-M   'P 1'
#
loop_
_entity.id
_entity.type
_entity.pdbx_description
1 polymer ?
#
loop_
_entity_poly.entity_id
_entity_poly.type
_entity_poly.pdbx_seq_one_letter_code
_entity_poly.pdbx_strand_id
1 'polypeptide(L)'
;MSTAKRDETPEQLFERVSLRLRTVGLESAVEALIAVCTEKGSPMPARATAGVALLRANGMLVDKSDGGKKAKAPHEMTGDELQAEIDRLKRSAQHVQAGNPDVSDDGAGGAFE
;
A
#
# COMPACT_ATOMS: atom_id res chain seq x y z
N MET A 1 25.31 -25.86 -14.71
CA MET A 1 24.89 -24.44 -14.74
C MET A 1 25.73 -23.69 -13.71
N SER A 2 26.61 -22.81 -14.17
CA SER A 2 27.66 -22.19 -13.35
C SER A 2 27.06 -21.15 -12.40
N THR A 3 27.14 -21.40 -11.10
CA THR A 3 26.81 -20.43 -10.04
C THR A 3 28.05 -19.60 -9.75
N ALA A 4 28.40 -18.68 -10.66
CA ALA A 4 29.33 -17.60 -10.32
C ALA A 4 28.61 -16.65 -9.36
N LYS A 5 29.14 -16.46 -8.14
CA LYS A 5 28.70 -15.38 -7.26
C LYS A 5 28.93 -14.08 -8.04
N ARG A 6 27.85 -13.34 -8.32
CA ARG A 6 27.95 -12.01 -8.90
C ARG A 6 28.53 -11.11 -7.82
N ASP A 7 29.70 -10.54 -8.06
CA ASP A 7 30.25 -9.44 -7.26
C ASP A 7 29.42 -8.17 -7.53
N GLU A 8 28.13 -8.20 -7.17
CA GLU A 8 27.22 -7.06 -7.30
C GLU A 8 27.22 -6.26 -6.00
N THR A 9 27.19 -4.92 -6.11
CA THR A 9 27.05 -4.05 -4.92
C THR A 9 25.63 -4.14 -4.35
N PRO A 10 25.42 -3.76 -3.07
CA PRO A 10 24.08 -3.73 -2.48
C PRO A 10 23.06 -2.90 -3.28
N GLU A 11 23.50 -1.78 -3.88
CA GLU A 11 22.66 -0.91 -4.70
C GLU A 11 22.24 -1.61 -6.00
N GLN A 12 23.18 -2.30 -6.65
CA GLN A 12 22.90 -3.08 -7.86
C GLN A 12 21.96 -4.26 -7.59
N LEU A 13 22.13 -4.92 -6.45
CA LEU A 13 21.19 -5.95 -5.99
C LEU A 13 19.80 -5.34 -5.76
N PHE A 14 19.72 -4.20 -5.08
CA PHE A 14 18.46 -3.53 -4.75
C PHE A 14 17.67 -3.14 -6.01
N GLU A 15 18.31 -2.52 -7.00
CA GLU A 15 17.66 -2.17 -8.27
C GLU A 15 17.12 -3.43 -8.99
N ARG A 16 17.95 -4.47 -9.08
CA ARG A 16 17.61 -5.71 -9.76
C ARG A 16 16.43 -6.42 -9.10
N VAL A 17 16.38 -6.48 -7.77
CA VAL A 17 15.27 -7.16 -7.06
C VAL A 17 14.03 -6.29 -6.96
N SER A 18 14.16 -4.96 -6.99
CA SER A 18 13.01 -4.05 -6.91
C SER A 18 12.02 -4.25 -8.05
N LEU A 19 12.49 -4.38 -9.29
CA LEU A 19 11.60 -4.64 -10.43
C LEU A 19 10.92 -6.00 -10.30
N ARG A 20 11.67 -7.03 -9.88
CA ARG A 20 11.14 -8.39 -9.69
C ARG A 20 10.13 -8.46 -8.55
N LEU A 21 10.36 -7.72 -7.47
CA LEU A 21 9.43 -7.60 -6.34
C LEU A 21 8.11 -6.95 -6.76
N ARG A 22 8.18 -5.87 -7.56
CA ARG A 22 6.99 -5.13 -8.03
C ARG A 22 6.19 -5.86 -9.12
N THR A 23 6.73 -6.91 -9.70
CA THR A 23 6.06 -7.71 -10.74
C THR A 23 5.71 -9.08 -10.19
N VAL A 24 6.66 -10.01 -10.23
CA VAL A 24 6.48 -11.40 -9.76
C VAL A 24 6.13 -11.45 -8.27
N GLY A 25 6.80 -10.64 -7.44
CA GLY A 25 6.52 -10.60 -6.01
C GLY A 25 5.10 -10.13 -5.70
N LEU A 26 4.59 -9.16 -6.46
CA LEU A 26 3.23 -8.67 -6.32
C LEU A 26 2.20 -9.73 -6.74
N GLU A 27 2.41 -10.40 -7.88
CA GLU A 27 1.56 -11.51 -8.35
C GLU A 27 1.50 -12.63 -7.30
N SER A 28 2.66 -13.10 -6.82
CA SER A 28 2.73 -14.15 -5.80
C SER A 28 2.09 -13.73 -4.47
N ALA A 29 2.22 -12.46 -4.07
CA ALA A 29 1.57 -11.96 -2.86
C ALA A 29 0.03 -11.99 -2.99
N VAL A 30 -0.51 -11.57 -4.13
CA VAL A 30 -1.95 -11.63 -4.39
C VAL A 30 -2.46 -13.08 -4.38
N GLU A 31 -1.76 -13.98 -5.06
CA GLU A 31 -2.10 -15.41 -5.08
C GLU A 31 -2.11 -16.02 -3.67
N ALA A 32 -1.11 -15.70 -2.85
CA ALA A 32 -1.04 -16.17 -1.47
C ALA A 32 -2.21 -15.65 -0.61
N LEU A 33 -2.58 -14.37 -0.75
CA LEU A 33 -3.74 -13.81 -0.04
C LEU A 33 -5.04 -14.50 -0.44
N ILE A 34 -5.24 -14.75 -1.74
CA ILE A 34 -6.41 -15.47 -2.26
C ILE A 34 -6.44 -16.91 -1.73
N ALA A 35 -5.30 -17.61 -1.73
CA ALA A 35 -5.19 -18.96 -1.20
C ALA A 35 -5.62 -19.02 0.27
N VAL A 36 -5.10 -18.12 1.12
CA VAL A 36 -5.47 -18.03 2.54
C VAL A 36 -6.98 -17.79 2.72
N CYS A 37 -7.60 -16.93 1.92
CA CYS A 37 -9.04 -16.67 2.05
C CYS A 37 -9.92 -17.87 1.65
N THR A 38 -9.50 -18.62 0.63
CA THR A 38 -10.26 -19.72 0.03
C THR A 38 -10.03 -21.05 0.74
N GLU A 39 -8.88 -21.25 1.37
CA GLU A 39 -8.56 -22.47 2.10
C GLU A 39 -9.31 -22.56 3.44
N LYS A 40 -10.09 -23.64 3.59
CA LYS A 40 -10.92 -23.86 4.79
C LYS A 40 -10.08 -24.12 6.05
N GLY A 41 -8.86 -24.62 5.88
CA GLY A 41 -7.94 -24.94 6.98
C GLY A 41 -7.15 -23.75 7.50
N SER A 42 -7.17 -22.60 6.82
CA SER A 42 -6.39 -21.44 7.26
C SER A 42 -6.94 -20.87 8.58
N PRO A 43 -6.07 -20.45 9.52
CA PRO A 43 -6.50 -19.86 10.79
C PRO A 43 -7.41 -18.65 10.57
N MET A 44 -8.45 -18.52 11.39
CA MET A 44 -9.40 -17.40 11.29
C MET A 44 -8.74 -16.01 11.31
N PRO A 45 -7.70 -15.74 12.14
CA PRO A 45 -7.00 -14.46 12.11
C PRO A 45 -6.32 -14.18 10.76
N ALA A 46 -5.68 -15.19 10.16
CA ALA A 46 -5.01 -15.05 8.87
C ALA A 46 -6.02 -14.75 7.76
N ARG A 47 -7.17 -15.42 7.77
CA ARG A 47 -8.26 -15.19 6.83
C ARG A 47 -8.84 -13.78 6.93
N ALA A 48 -8.99 -13.27 8.16
CA ALA A 48 -9.47 -11.91 8.40
C ALA A 48 -8.49 -10.87 7.84
N THR A 49 -7.19 -11.00 8.15
CA THR A 49 -6.15 -10.09 7.65
C THR A 49 -6.07 -10.10 6.13
N ALA A 50 -6.03 -11.29 5.51
CA ALA A 50 -6.01 -11.41 4.06
C ALA A 50 -7.27 -10.83 3.41
N GLY A 51 -8.44 -11.06 4.00
CA GLY A 51 -9.71 -10.49 3.54
C GLY A 51 -9.71 -8.96 3.58
N VAL A 52 -9.24 -8.35 4.66
CA VAL A 52 -9.13 -6.89 4.77
C VAL A 52 -8.16 -6.32 3.72
N ALA A 53 -7.01 -6.96 3.51
CA ALA A 53 -6.05 -6.53 2.51
C ALA A 53 -6.65 -6.55 1.09
N LEU A 54 -7.35 -7.62 0.73
CA LEU A 54 -8.05 -7.73 -0.55
C LEU A 54 -9.17 -6.70 -0.71
N LEU A 55 -9.99 -6.48 0.32
CA LEU A 55 -11.06 -5.48 0.27
C LEU A 55 -10.51 -4.05 0.13
N ARG A 56 -9.42 -3.70 0.83
CA ARG A 56 -8.75 -2.41 0.68
C ARG A 56 -8.16 -2.25 -0.73
N ALA A 57 -7.48 -3.27 -1.25
CA ALA A 57 -6.91 -3.23 -2.61
C ALA A 57 -7.99 -3.04 -3.71
N ASN A 58 -9.22 -3.49 -3.46
CA ASN A 58 -10.36 -3.31 -4.36
C ASN A 58 -11.15 -2.00 -4.09
N GLY A 59 -10.66 -1.11 -3.21
CA GLY A 59 -11.31 0.15 -2.88
C GLY A 59 -12.63 -0.02 -2.11
N MET A 60 -12.93 -1.22 -1.61
CA MET A 60 -14.15 -1.51 -0.83
C MET A 60 -14.02 -1.02 0.61
N LEU A 61 -12.79 -0.81 1.07
CA LEU A 61 -12.47 -0.14 2.33
C LEU A 61 -11.75 1.16 1.99
N VAL A 62 -12.39 2.29 2.30
CA VAL A 62 -11.77 3.61 2.20
C VAL A 62 -11.00 3.84 3.49
N ASP A 63 -9.68 4.02 3.41
CA ASP A 63 -8.91 4.47 4.56
C ASP A 63 -9.43 5.85 4.98
N LYS A 64 -9.79 5.99 6.25
CA LYS A 64 -10.34 7.24 6.80
C LYS A 64 -9.39 8.45 6.66
N SER A 65 -8.11 8.22 6.37
CA SER A 65 -7.12 9.25 6.03
C SER A 65 -7.41 9.94 4.70
N ASP A 66 -8.05 9.26 3.75
CA ASP A 66 -8.58 9.84 2.51
C ASP A 66 -10.07 10.11 2.69
N GLY A 67 -10.38 11.25 3.31
CA GLY A 67 -11.72 11.70 3.68
C GLY A 67 -12.82 11.23 2.72
N GLY A 68 -13.60 10.25 3.16
CA GLY A 68 -14.66 9.55 2.43
C GLY A 68 -15.90 10.39 2.06
N LYS A 69 -15.73 11.68 1.75
CA LYS A 69 -16.71 12.45 1.02
C LYS A 69 -16.22 12.51 -0.43
N LYS A 70 -17.06 12.12 -1.40
CA LYS A 70 -16.86 12.51 -2.80
C LYS A 70 -16.52 14.00 -2.79
N ALA A 71 -15.33 14.36 -3.24
CA ALA A 71 -14.97 15.76 -3.41
C ALA A 71 -16.03 16.37 -4.35
N LYS A 72 -16.70 17.45 -3.90
CA LYS A 72 -17.61 18.21 -4.75
C LYS A 72 -16.87 18.56 -6.04
N ALA A 73 -17.56 18.61 -7.18
CA ALA A 73 -16.92 19.13 -8.37
C ALA A 73 -16.55 20.61 -8.12
N PRO A 74 -15.47 21.15 -8.72
CA PRO A 74 -15.03 22.52 -8.46
C PRO A 74 -16.11 23.58 -8.70
N HIS A 75 -17.07 23.31 -9.59
CA HIS A 75 -18.19 24.19 -9.90
C HIS A 75 -19.33 24.12 -8.86
N GLU A 76 -19.31 23.16 -7.94
CA GLU A 76 -20.27 22.99 -6.85
C GLU A 76 -19.73 23.53 -5.51
N MET A 77 -18.48 24.02 -5.48
CA MET A 77 -17.82 24.55 -4.30
C MET A 77 -18.07 26.05 -4.14
N THR A 78 -18.24 26.50 -2.90
CA THR A 78 -18.13 27.93 -2.58
C THR A 78 -16.66 28.39 -2.66
N GLY A 79 -16.41 29.71 -2.65
CA GLY A 79 -15.03 30.24 -2.68
C GLY A 79 -14.16 29.72 -1.53
N ASP A 80 -14.70 29.65 -0.32
CA ASP A 80 -13.99 29.14 0.87
C ASP A 80 -13.73 27.63 0.77
N GLU A 81 -14.69 26.87 0.25
CA GLU A 81 -14.54 25.43 0.01
C GLU A 81 -13.47 25.15 -1.05
N LEU A 82 -13.42 25.96 -2.11
CA LEU A 82 -12.40 25.84 -3.16
C LEU A 82 -11.01 26.15 -2.63
N GLN A 83 -10.88 27.18 -1.79
CA GLN A 83 -9.59 27.52 -1.16
C GLN A 83 -9.09 26.38 -0.27
N ALA A 84 -9.98 25.77 0.52
CA ALA A 84 -9.64 24.62 1.35
C ALA A 84 -9.20 23.40 0.53
N GLU A 85 -9.86 23.13 -0.60
CA GLU A 85 -9.46 22.03 -1.50
C GLU A 85 -8.12 22.31 -2.18
N ILE A 86 -7.86 23.55 -2.61
CA ILE A 86 -6.55 23.96 -3.14
C ILE A 86 -5.45 23.70 -2.12
N ASP A 87 -5.66 24.06 -0.85
CA ASP A 87 -4.66 23.85 0.19
C ASP A 87 -4.46 22.37 0.53
N ARG A 88 -5.52 21.55 0.43
CA ARG A 88 -5.42 20.08 0.51
C ARG A 88 -4.55 19.54 -0.63
N LEU A 89 -4.84 19.92 -1.86
CA LEU A 89 -4.11 19.46 -3.06
C LEU A 89 -2.64 19.89 -3.03
N LYS A 90 -2.33 21.11 -2.53
CA LYS A 90 -0.95 21.56 -2.34
C LYS A 90 -0.17 20.67 -1.37
N ARG A 91 -0.76 20.30 -0.23
CA ARG A 91 -0.14 19.36 0.72
C ARG A 91 0.10 18.00 0.09
N SER A 92 -0.89 17.46 -0.62
CA SER A 92 -0.74 16.18 -1.33
C SER A 92 0.35 16.23 -2.40
N ALA A 93 0.44 17.33 -3.16
CA ALA A 93 1.49 17.51 -4.17
C ALA A 93 2.90 17.53 -3.56
N GLN A 94 3.06 18.13 -2.37
CA GLN A 94 4.33 18.13 -1.63
C GLN A 94 4.72 16.71 -1.19
N HIS A 95 3.77 15.91 -0.69
CA HIS A 95 4.02 14.51 -0.32
C HIS A 95 4.43 13.65 -1.52
N VAL A 96 3.84 13.87 -2.69
CA VAL A 96 4.19 13.15 -3.93
C VAL A 96 5.56 13.58 -4.46
N GLN A 97 5.89 14.88 -4.42
CA GLN A 97 7.19 15.39 -4.87
C GLN A 97 8.34 15.04 -3.92
N ALA A 98 8.06 14.86 -2.62
CA ALA A 98 9.06 14.51 -1.63
C ALA A 98 9.51 13.04 -1.64
N GLY A 99 8.96 12.18 -2.52
CA GLY A 99 9.56 10.88 -2.85
C GLY A 99 9.95 10.03 -1.63
N ASN A 100 8.95 9.60 -0.85
CA ASN A 100 8.93 8.44 0.05
C ASN A 100 10.30 7.85 0.50
N PRO A 101 10.70 8.12 1.76
CA PRO A 101 10.88 7.00 2.68
C PRO A 101 10.28 7.34 4.04
N ASP A 102 8.99 7.08 4.25
CA ASP A 102 8.53 6.67 5.58
C ASP A 102 7.12 6.08 5.53
N VAL A 103 7.05 4.76 5.41
CA VAL A 103 5.95 4.01 6.02
C VAL A 103 6.59 3.11 7.08
N SER A 104 7.18 3.74 8.09
CA SER A 104 7.32 3.13 9.41
C SER A 104 5.94 3.21 10.07
N ASP A 105 5.07 2.24 9.78
CA ASP A 105 3.93 1.96 10.66
C ASP A 105 4.42 0.95 11.71
N ASP A 106 4.90 1.50 12.81
CA ASP A 106 5.15 0.83 14.08
C ASP A 106 3.83 0.25 14.63
N GLY A 107 3.45 -0.91 14.11
CA GLY A 107 2.37 -1.75 14.62
C GLY A 107 2.85 -2.84 15.58
N ALA A 108 4.04 -2.71 16.19
CA ALA A 108 4.54 -3.60 17.22
C ALA A 108 3.89 -3.28 18.59
N GLY A 109 2.59 -3.59 18.72
CA GLY A 109 1.83 -3.44 19.97
C GLY A 109 1.50 -4.79 20.61
N GLY A 110 2.43 -5.30 21.44
CA GLY A 110 2.29 -6.28 22.54
C GLY A 110 1.19 -7.35 22.49
N ALA A 111 1.59 -8.61 22.26
CA ALA A 111 0.73 -9.78 22.51
C ALA A 111 1.51 -11.02 23.00
N PHE A 112 2.46 -10.81 23.92
CA PHE A 112 3.07 -11.91 24.67
C PHE A 112 3.20 -11.53 26.16
N GLU A 113 2.14 -11.80 26.92
CA GLU A 113 2.20 -12.34 28.28
C GLU A 113 0.93 -13.18 28.55
#